data_AF-A0A7L7KZJ9-F1
#
_entry.id   AF-A0A7L7KZJ9-F1
#
_cell.length_a   1.000
_cell.length_b   1.000
_cell.length_c   1.000
_cell.angle_alpha   90.00
_cell.angle_beta   90.00
_cell.angle_gamma   90.00
#
_symmetry.space_group_name_H-M   'P 1'
#
loop_
_entity.id
_entity.type
_entity.pdbx_description
1 polymer ?
#
loop_
_entity_poly.entity_id
_entity_poly.type
_entity_poly.pdbx_seq_one_letter_code
_entity_poly.pdbx_strand_id
1 'polypeptide(L)' 'MRKISVPKSIKAENLEYDVFQGRFGGLVYLKKIANPFEDEEFLNTHDLTQKEAFSDPLVGKENFD' A
#
# COMPACT_ATOMS: atom_id res chain seq x y z
N MET A 1 -27.78 -9.92 7.90
CA MET A 1 -26.41 -9.44 8.23
C MET A 1 -25.73 -10.44 9.15
N ARG A 2 -24.64 -11.07 8.73
CA ARG A 2 -23.78 -11.86 9.65
C ARG A 2 -22.84 -10.88 10.36
N LYS A 3 -22.83 -10.89 11.70
CA LYS A 3 -21.85 -10.14 12.51
C LYS A 3 -20.62 -11.02 12.74
N ILE A 4 -19.44 -10.44 12.56
CA ILE A 4 -18.15 -11.08 12.81
C ILE A 4 -17.54 -10.41 14.04
N SER A 5 -17.10 -11.21 15.01
CA SER A 5 -16.46 -10.72 16.22
C SER A 5 -14.97 -10.50 15.97
N VAL A 6 -14.47 -9.32 16.28
CA VAL A 6 -13.04 -8.95 16.15
C VAL A 6 -12.36 -9.09 17.52
N PRO A 7 -11.13 -9.66 17.60
CA PRO A 7 -10.38 -9.72 18.85
C PRO A 7 -10.19 -8.35 19.51
N LYS A 8 -10.31 -8.29 20.84
CA LYS A 8 -10.19 -7.04 21.63
C LYS A 8 -8.81 -6.36 21.51
N SER A 9 -7.79 -7.10 21.10
CA SER A 9 -6.44 -6.57 20.86
C SER A 9 -6.36 -5.68 19.63
N ILE A 10 -7.29 -5.81 18.68
CA ILE A 10 -7.37 -4.94 17.51
C ILE A 10 -8.08 -3.66 17.93
N LYS A 11 -7.32 -2.58 18.06
CA LYS A 11 -7.87 -1.24 18.26
C LYS A 11 -8.46 -0.77 16.94
N ALA A 12 -9.79 -0.78 16.84
CA ALA A 12 -10.49 -0.30 15.67
C ALA A 12 -10.49 1.24 15.65
N GLU A 13 -9.35 1.84 15.26
CA GLU A 13 -9.21 3.29 15.14
C GLU A 13 -9.44 3.69 13.68
N ASN A 14 -10.55 4.41 13.46
CA ASN A 14 -11.17 4.78 12.17
C ASN A 14 -11.76 3.57 11.41
N LEU A 15 -13.09 3.44 11.49
CA LEU A 15 -13.89 2.23 11.27
C LEU A 15 -14.28 1.95 9.81
N GLU A 16 -13.65 2.59 8.83
CA GLU A 16 -13.97 2.32 7.42
C GLU A 16 -12.95 1.37 6.80
N TYR A 17 -13.46 0.25 6.31
CA TYR A 17 -12.68 -0.78 5.65
C TYR A 17 -13.38 -1.18 4.35
N ASP A 18 -12.59 -1.31 3.30
CA ASP A 18 -13.03 -2.02 2.11
C ASP A 18 -12.81 -3.52 2.33
N VAL A 19 -13.82 -4.31 1.96
CA VAL A 19 -13.85 -5.75 2.23
C VAL A 19 -13.85 -6.51 0.91
N PHE A 20 -12.86 -7.38 0.74
CA PHE A 20 -12.68 -8.17 -0.47
C PHE A 20 -12.73 -9.66 -0.16
N GLN A 21 -13.26 -10.45 -1.09
CA GLN A 21 -13.19 -11.91 -1.06
C GLN A 21 -12.08 -12.37 -1.99
N GLY A 22 -11.03 -12.99 -1.44
CA GLY A 22 -9.96 -13.60 -2.21
C GLY A 22 -10.40 -14.87 -2.93
N ARG A 23 -9.59 -15.33 -3.89
CA ARG A 23 -9.86 -16.51 -4.74
C ARG A 23 -10.23 -17.78 -3.96
N PHE A 24 -9.70 -17.94 -2.74
CA PHE A 24 -9.94 -19.10 -1.87
C PHE A 24 -10.98 -18.83 -0.76
N GLY A 25 -11.78 -17.77 -0.88
CA GLY A 25 -12.83 -17.43 0.07
C GLY A 25 -12.36 -16.71 1.34
N GLY A 26 -11.06 -16.40 1.45
CA GLY A 26 -10.53 -15.56 2.52
C GLY A 26 -11.04 -14.13 2.41
N LEU A 27 -11.42 -13.52 3.54
CA LEU A 27 -11.83 -12.12 3.61
C LEU A 27 -10.62 -11.25 3.96
N VAL A 28 -10.40 -10.20 3.17
CA VAL A 28 -9.35 -9.20 3.40
C VAL A 28 -10.03 -7.89 3.75
N TYR A 29 -9.61 -7.30 4.87
CA TYR A 29 -10.07 -6.00 5.34
C TYR A 29 -8.95 -5.00 5.12
N LEU A 30 -9.14 -4.07 4.18
CA LEU A 30 -8.19 -2.99 3.92
C LEU A 30 -8.72 -1.72 4.56
N LYS A 31 -7.94 -1.13 5.48
CA LYS A 31 -8.31 0.15 6.08
C LYS A 31 -8.38 1.20 4.98
N LYS A 32 -9.46 1.99 4.95
CA LYS A 32 -9.49 3.19 4.12
C LYS A 32 -8.51 4.20 4.68
N ILE A 33 -7.39 4.34 3.98
CA ILE A 33 -6.40 5.38 4.23
C ILE A 33 -6.51 6.42 3.12
N ALA A 34 -6.23 7.68 3.43
CA ALA A 34 -6.07 8.70 2.40
C ALA A 34 -4.90 8.30 1.50
N ASN A 35 -5.05 8.54 0.19
CA ASN A 35 -3.99 8.29 -0.75
C ASN A 35 -2.82 9.25 -0.45
N PRO A 36 -1.64 8.77 -0.02
CA PRO A 36 -0.53 9.65 0.31
C PRO A 36 -0.01 10.40 -0.91
N PHE A 37 -0.27 9.91 -2.13
CA PHE A 37 0.12 10.58 -3.37
C PHE A 37 -0.80 11.75 -3.77
N GLU A 38 -1.89 11.97 -3.02
CA GLU A 38 -2.77 13.14 -3.16
C GLU A 38 -2.51 14.18 -2.05
N ASP A 39 -1.61 13.88 -1.10
CA ASP A 39 -1.27 14.76 0.02
C ASP A 39 -0.03 15.60 -0.32
N GLU A 40 -0.22 16.90 -0.49
CA GLU A 40 0.86 17.84 -0.81
C GLU A 40 1.95 17.89 0.28
N GLU A 41 1.59 17.73 1.56
CA GLU A 41 2.56 17.72 2.66
C GLU A 41 3.45 16.47 2.56
N PHE A 42 2.83 15.32 2.31
CA PHE A 42 3.56 14.07 2.08
C PHE A 42 4.50 14.21 0.88
N LEU A 43 4.02 14.68 -0.26
CA LEU A 43 4.85 14.82 -1.47
C LEU A 43 6.06 15.74 -1.28
N ASN A 44 5.91 16.81 -0.49
CA ASN A 44 6.99 17.77 -0.25
C ASN A 44 8.04 17.29 0.77
N THR A 45 7.67 16.38 1.66
CA THR A 45 8.53 15.92 2.77
C THR A 45 9.06 14.50 2.59
N HIS A 46 8.47 13.73 1.68
CA HIS A 46 8.85 12.34 1.47
C HIS A 46 10.17 12.22 0.69
N ASP A 47 11.01 11.27 1.13
CA ASP A 47 12.21 10.89 0.40
C ASP A 47 11.81 10.05 -0.82
N LEU A 48 11.95 10.63 -2.01
CA LEU A 48 11.65 9.98 -3.29
C LEU A 48 12.86 9.22 -3.87
N THR A 49 13.95 9.08 -3.11
CA THR A 49 15.10 8.32 -3.57
C THR A 49 14.90 6.82 -3.38
N GLN A 50 15.29 6.04 -4.38
CA GLN A 50 15.33 4.59 -4.29
C GLN A 50 16.69 4.10 -4.79
N LYS A 51 17.30 3.16 -4.08
CA LYS A 51 18.48 2.46 -4.61
C LYS A 51 18.07 1.72 -5.88
N GLU A 52 18.89 1.82 -6.91
CA GLU A 52 18.67 1.11 -8.17
C GLU A 52 18.54 -0.40 -7.90
N ALA A 53 17.37 -0.95 -8.26
CA ALA A 53 17.05 -2.35 -8.03
C ALA A 53 17.61 -3.27 -9.12
N PHE A 54 17.88 -2.71 -10.30
CA PHE A 54 18.37 -3.43 -11.47
C PHE A 54 19.73 -2.85 -11.86
N SER A 55 20.79 -3.44 -11.30
CA SER A 55 22.17 -3.20 -11.71
C SER A 55 22.61 -4.22 -12.76
N ASP A 56 21.67 -4.63 -13.63
CA ASP A 56 21.98 -5.55 -14.72
C ASP A 56 22.89 -4.84 -15.73
N PRO A 57 23.87 -5.55 -16.31
CA PRO A 57 24.71 -4.96 -17.34
C PRO A 57 23.84 -4.47 -18.50
N LEU A 58 24.10 -3.23 -18.96
CA LEU A 58 23.49 -2.65 -20.15
C LEU A 58 23.58 -3.66 -21.31
N VAL A 59 22.44 -4.18 -21.78
CA VAL A 59 22.39 -5.23 -22.81
C VAL A 59 22.35 -4.62 -24.23
N GLY A 60 22.54 -3.30 -24.37
CA GLY A 60 22.33 -2.62 -25.65
C GLY A 60 22.92 -1.22 -25.80
N LYS A 61 22.22 -0.39 -26.58
CA LYS A 61 22.59 0.98 -26.98
C LYS A 61 22.03 2.03 -26.02
N GLU A 62 22.28 1.85 -24.73
CA GLU A 62 21.88 2.82 -23.72
C GLU A 62 22.95 3.92 -23.65
N ASN A 63 22.55 5.19 -23.77
CA ASN A 63 23.44 6.32 -23.58
C ASN A 63 23.37 6.75 -22.11
N PHE A 64 24.52 6.84 -21.46
CA PHE A 64 24.69 7.49 -20.17
C PHE A 64 24.87 9.00 -20.38
N ASP A 65 24.26 9.81 -19.52
CA ASP A 65 24.62 11.23 -19.33
C ASP A 65 25.85 11.34 -18.42
#